data_AF-A0A7V1RHF7-F1
#
_entry.id   AF-A0A7V1RHF7-F1
#
_cell.length_a   1.000
_cell.length_b   1.000
_cell.length_c   1.000
_cell.angle_alpha   90.00
_cell.angle_beta   90.00
_cell.angle_gamma   90.00
#
_symmetry.space_group_name_H-M   'P 1'
#
loop_
_entity.id
_entity.type
_entity.pdbx_description
1 polymer ?
#
loop_
_entity_poly.entity_id
_entity_poly.type
_entity_poly.pdbx_seq_one_letter_code
_entity_poly.pdbx_strand_id
1 'polypeptide(L)'
;MSRWILRVVTAALAAVPAALSADPVTVSLSPRPIEKAEAAALAEALQTDYSALLESTPSLSGYAALAGVQRPYFARVDVGAKSPLVVLMGWTATGSKRELCLWVDLNDDRRFAADERVKTTPGGRTVLLGPVERKRPDGTPAAFFVAVTQAYEVKAVPTTLRQGTAVFAGKPVRLAVFDADHNGDCSDMDLGAGGGDLLLVDGNGDGSWRGAAGSQSSDAEREILPLAPLVQMPDGELYRPEVRPDGTEIVLRPWEGSRGGLRLECEKVALDLASEHGPLYLQGRKGILSLPAGRYQVRRLVVSDPGRNGYWRVPIGFEQGRAPRIRIEEGQIATLQCGPPFRTLFDVAEVTGRIS
;
A
#
# COMPACT_ATOMS: atom_id res chain seq x y z
N MET A 1 31.92 -10.42 -7.11
CA MET A 1 30.95 -10.57 -6.02
C MET A 1 31.37 -9.69 -4.85
N SER A 2 30.73 -8.54 -4.68
CA SER A 2 31.05 -7.62 -3.58
C SER A 2 30.38 -8.14 -2.30
N ARG A 3 31.18 -8.53 -1.31
CA ARG A 3 30.69 -8.83 0.05
C ARG A 3 30.43 -7.52 0.78
N TRP A 4 29.20 -7.28 1.19
CA TRP A 4 28.85 -6.19 2.08
C TRP A 4 29.26 -6.57 3.51
N ILE A 5 30.10 -5.77 4.16
CA ILE A 5 30.45 -5.92 5.58
C ILE A 5 29.79 -4.76 6.32
N LEU A 6 28.71 -5.06 7.05
CA LEU A 6 28.07 -4.11 7.95
C LEU A 6 29.02 -3.86 9.14
N ARG A 7 29.50 -2.62 9.30
CA ARG A 7 30.28 -2.21 10.48
C ARG A 7 29.40 -1.35 11.37
N VAL A 8 28.98 -1.88 12.51
CA VAL A 8 28.33 -1.07 13.56
C VAL A 8 29.41 -0.20 14.21
N VAL A 9 29.31 1.12 14.04
CA VAL A 9 30.18 2.09 14.71
C VAL A 9 29.37 2.77 15.80
N THR A 10 29.74 2.51 17.06
CA THR A 10 29.14 3.16 18.22
C THR A 10 29.73 4.57 18.34
N ALA A 11 29.00 5.58 17.87
CA ALA A 11 29.34 6.98 18.11
C ALA A 11 28.77 7.45 19.46
N ALA A 12 29.38 8.47 20.07
CA ALA A 12 28.91 9.07 21.31
C ALA A 12 27.42 9.44 21.23
N LEU A 13 26.68 9.08 22.28
CA LEU A 13 25.22 9.08 22.37
C LEU A 13 24.68 10.51 22.41
N ALA A 14 24.00 10.94 21.34
CA ALA A 14 22.91 11.88 21.51
C ALA A 14 21.80 11.15 22.28
N ALA A 15 21.17 11.80 23.26
CA ALA A 15 20.04 11.19 23.95
C ALA A 15 18.92 10.90 22.93
N VAL A 16 18.36 9.69 22.99
CA VAL A 16 17.11 9.40 22.27
C VAL A 16 16.05 10.34 22.87
N PRO A 17 15.34 11.15 22.06
CA PRO A 17 14.30 12.00 22.59
C PRO A 17 13.30 11.12 23.37
N ALA A 18 12.99 11.52 24.60
CA ALA A 18 11.98 10.85 25.39
C ALA A 18 10.66 10.93 24.62
N ALA A 19 9.95 9.80 24.53
CA ALA A 19 8.61 9.79 23.95
C ALA A 19 7.74 10.76 24.76
N LEU A 20 7.02 11.63 24.06
CA LEU A 20 5.94 12.36 24.70
C LEU A 20 4.89 11.31 25.05
N SER A 21 4.61 11.14 26.34
CA SER A 21 3.48 10.33 26.79
C SER A 21 2.21 11.01 26.30
N ALA A 22 1.73 10.62 25.13
CA ALA A 22 0.43 11.02 24.64
C ALA A 22 -0.64 10.18 25.36
N ASP A 23 -1.82 10.76 25.56
CA ASP A 23 -2.99 9.97 25.94
C ASP A 23 -3.48 9.18 24.72
N PRO A 24 -4.19 8.04 24.91
CA PRO A 24 -4.87 7.36 23.81
C PRO A 24 -5.79 8.31 23.02
N VAL A 25 -5.72 8.26 21.69
CA VAL A 25 -6.57 9.07 20.82
C VAL A 25 -7.74 8.22 20.34
N THR A 26 -8.97 8.60 20.70
CA THR A 26 -10.18 7.92 20.24
C THR A 26 -10.84 8.72 19.13
N VAL A 27 -11.21 8.06 18.03
CA VAL A 27 -11.77 8.70 16.85
C VAL A 27 -13.04 7.98 16.43
N SER A 28 -14.16 8.69 16.44
CA SER A 28 -15.40 8.20 15.86
C SER A 28 -15.34 8.30 14.32
N LEU A 29 -15.66 7.20 13.65
CA LEU A 29 -15.59 7.07 12.21
C LEU A 29 -17.01 6.97 11.62
N SER A 30 -17.32 7.85 10.68
CA SER A 30 -18.61 7.88 10.00
C SER A 30 -18.50 7.36 8.57
N PRO A 31 -19.47 6.57 8.08
CA PRO A 31 -19.47 6.12 6.69
C PRO A 31 -19.63 7.31 5.74
N ARG A 32 -18.84 7.32 4.67
CA ARG A 32 -18.95 8.27 3.56
C ARG A 32 -18.85 7.50 2.23
N PRO A 33 -19.68 7.83 1.23
CA PRO A 33 -19.49 7.34 -0.13
C PRO A 33 -18.12 7.71 -0.70
N ILE A 34 -17.51 6.77 -1.43
CA ILE A 34 -16.27 6.98 -2.18
C ILE A 34 -16.64 7.38 -3.61
N GLU A 35 -16.12 8.52 -4.05
CA GLU A 35 -16.29 8.98 -5.43
C GLU A 35 -15.43 8.13 -6.38
N LYS A 36 -15.85 7.98 -7.64
CA LYS A 36 -15.09 7.17 -8.62
C LYS A 36 -13.62 7.60 -8.75
N ALA A 37 -13.33 8.90 -8.76
CA ALA A 37 -11.94 9.37 -8.85
C ALA A 37 -11.10 8.92 -7.63
N GLU A 38 -11.69 8.97 -6.44
CA GLU A 38 -11.06 8.50 -5.21
C GLU A 38 -10.90 6.98 -5.21
N ALA A 39 -11.90 6.23 -5.68
CA ALA A 39 -11.81 4.78 -5.82
C ALA A 39 -10.70 4.35 -6.80
N ALA A 40 -10.47 5.11 -7.87
CA ALA A 40 -9.39 4.84 -8.83
C ALA A 40 -8.02 5.09 -8.19
N ALA A 41 -7.88 6.20 -7.45
CA ALA A 41 -6.67 6.51 -6.71
C ALA A 41 -6.38 5.44 -5.64
N LEU A 42 -7.41 4.97 -4.93
CA LEU A 42 -7.32 3.87 -3.99
C LEU A 42 -6.87 2.59 -4.69
N ALA A 43 -7.49 2.18 -5.79
CA ALA A 43 -7.11 0.98 -6.53
C ALA A 43 -5.63 0.98 -6.96
N GLU A 44 -5.14 2.11 -7.48
CA GLU A 44 -3.72 2.29 -7.82
C GLU A 44 -2.86 2.24 -6.56
N ALA A 45 -3.28 2.90 -5.48
CA ALA A 45 -2.53 2.89 -4.23
C ALA A 45 -2.40 1.52 -3.57
N LEU A 46 -3.38 0.63 -3.79
CA LEU A 46 -3.39 -0.76 -3.34
C LEU A 46 -2.51 -1.68 -4.19
N GLN A 47 -1.94 -1.18 -5.28
CA GLN A 47 -1.17 -1.99 -6.20
C GLN A 47 0.00 -2.70 -5.51
N THR A 48 0.09 -4.00 -5.74
CA THR A 48 1.20 -4.83 -5.26
C THR A 48 2.40 -4.70 -6.20
N ASP A 49 3.64 -4.80 -5.67
CA ASP A 49 4.84 -4.64 -6.50
C ASP A 49 4.85 -5.65 -7.68
N TYR A 50 5.16 -5.09 -8.86
CA TYR A 50 4.84 -5.51 -10.24
C TYR A 50 5.26 -6.91 -10.75
N SER A 51 5.73 -7.84 -9.93
CA SER A 51 6.49 -9.00 -10.45
C SER A 51 5.69 -10.27 -10.78
N ALA A 52 4.41 -10.41 -10.40
CA ALA A 52 3.74 -11.72 -10.46
C ALA A 52 2.65 -11.89 -11.54
N LEU A 53 2.16 -10.83 -12.19
CA LEU A 53 0.87 -10.89 -12.91
C LEU A 53 0.92 -11.03 -14.44
N LEU A 54 2.11 -11.06 -15.05
CA LEU A 54 2.24 -11.25 -16.51
C LEU A 54 2.52 -12.70 -16.93
N GLU A 55 2.56 -13.65 -16.00
CA GLU A 55 2.42 -15.06 -16.37
C GLU A 55 0.93 -15.35 -16.54
N SER A 56 0.47 -15.32 -17.80
CA SER A 56 -0.90 -15.63 -18.17
C SER A 56 -1.35 -16.94 -17.51
N THR A 57 -2.41 -16.92 -16.70
CA THR A 57 -3.24 -18.09 -16.44
C THR A 57 -4.29 -18.14 -17.55
N PRO A 58 -4.06 -18.87 -18.66
CA PRO A 58 -4.96 -18.87 -19.82
C PRO A 58 -6.29 -19.57 -19.50
N SER A 59 -6.37 -20.22 -18.33
CA SER A 59 -7.50 -21.02 -17.90
C SER A 59 -7.69 -20.90 -16.40
N LEU A 60 -8.86 -20.44 -15.99
CA LEU A 60 -9.38 -20.68 -14.65
C LEU A 60 -10.30 -21.91 -14.73
N SER A 61 -10.06 -22.92 -13.90
CA SER A 61 -10.84 -24.17 -13.97
C SER A 61 -12.35 -23.90 -13.91
N GLY A 62 -13.09 -24.42 -14.89
CA GLY A 62 -14.53 -24.23 -15.02
C GLY A 62 -14.97 -22.98 -15.78
N TYR A 63 -14.05 -22.08 -16.16
CA TYR A 63 -14.32 -20.91 -16.99
C TYR A 63 -13.79 -21.10 -18.41
N ALA A 64 -14.55 -20.60 -19.38
CA ALA A 64 -14.15 -20.51 -20.77
C ALA A 64 -14.13 -19.05 -21.23
N ALA A 65 -13.18 -18.71 -22.11
CA ALA A 65 -13.17 -17.40 -22.72
C ALA A 65 -14.34 -17.26 -23.71
N LEU A 66 -14.91 -16.06 -23.79
CA LEU A 66 -15.92 -15.74 -24.79
C LEU A 66 -15.35 -15.83 -26.22
N ALA A 67 -16.17 -16.32 -27.15
CA ALA A 67 -15.80 -16.35 -28.55
C ALA A 67 -15.47 -14.94 -29.07
N GLY A 68 -14.35 -14.80 -29.78
CA GLY A 68 -13.88 -13.52 -30.32
C GLY A 68 -13.06 -12.66 -29.33
N VAL A 69 -12.87 -13.10 -28.08
CA VAL A 69 -11.96 -12.46 -27.13
C VAL A 69 -10.52 -12.91 -27.38
N GLN A 70 -9.65 -11.97 -27.71
CA GLN A 70 -8.23 -12.19 -27.94
C GLN A 70 -7.45 -11.97 -26.64
N ARG A 71 -6.48 -12.86 -26.38
CA ARG A 71 -5.63 -12.85 -25.17
C ARG A 71 -6.48 -12.79 -23.88
N PRO A 72 -7.35 -13.78 -23.66
CA PRO A 72 -8.13 -13.83 -22.44
C PRO A 72 -7.22 -13.94 -21.22
N TYR A 73 -7.57 -13.20 -20.18
CA TYR A 73 -6.93 -13.20 -18.89
C TYR A 73 -8.02 -13.29 -17.83
N PHE A 74 -7.88 -14.24 -16.90
CA PHE A 74 -8.81 -14.41 -15.80
C PHE A 74 -8.17 -13.94 -14.50
N ALA A 75 -8.88 -13.10 -13.76
CA ALA A 75 -8.53 -12.73 -12.39
C ALA A 75 -9.60 -13.21 -11.42
N ARG A 76 -9.17 -13.58 -10.21
CA ARG A 76 -10.04 -13.69 -9.05
C ARG A 76 -9.90 -12.42 -8.24
N VAL A 77 -11.03 -11.86 -7.85
CA VAL A 77 -11.10 -10.70 -6.97
C VAL A 77 -11.77 -11.16 -5.68
N ASP A 78 -11.03 -11.08 -4.58
CA ASP A 78 -11.63 -11.34 -3.28
C ASP A 78 -12.54 -10.18 -2.90
N VAL A 79 -13.74 -10.52 -2.47
CA VAL A 79 -14.80 -9.59 -2.05
C VAL A 79 -15.50 -10.10 -0.80
N GLY A 80 -14.76 -10.84 0.04
CA GLY A 80 -15.20 -11.26 1.37
C GLY A 80 -16.33 -12.27 1.34
N ALA A 81 -16.73 -12.74 0.16
CA ALA A 81 -17.78 -13.72 -0.04
C ALA A 81 -17.22 -15.15 -0.04
N LYS A 82 -18.11 -16.14 0.15
CA LYS A 82 -17.74 -17.57 0.03
C LYS A 82 -17.11 -17.92 -1.32
N SER A 83 -17.40 -17.15 -2.37
CA SER A 83 -16.79 -17.27 -3.68
C SER A 83 -16.18 -15.93 -4.12
N PRO A 84 -14.93 -15.91 -4.60
CA PRO A 84 -14.35 -14.72 -5.20
C PRO A 84 -15.10 -14.38 -6.48
N LEU A 85 -15.11 -13.10 -6.85
CA LEU A 85 -15.54 -12.73 -8.19
C LEU A 85 -14.52 -13.19 -9.21
N VAL A 86 -15.01 -13.61 -10.37
CA VAL A 86 -14.15 -13.92 -11.50
C VAL A 86 -14.34 -12.87 -12.58
N VAL A 87 -13.21 -12.35 -13.05
CA VAL A 87 -13.14 -11.31 -14.04
C VAL A 87 -12.40 -11.85 -15.25
N LEU A 88 -13.02 -11.76 -16.43
CA LEU A 88 -12.38 -11.99 -17.71
C LEU A 88 -11.98 -10.64 -18.29
N MET A 89 -10.71 -10.48 -18.64
CA MET A 89 -10.19 -9.37 -19.42
C MET A 89 -9.70 -9.88 -20.77
N GLY A 90 -9.90 -9.10 -21.81
CA GLY A 90 -9.34 -9.43 -23.11
C GLY A 90 -9.67 -8.40 -24.17
N TRP A 91 -9.03 -8.55 -25.33
CA TRP A 91 -9.20 -7.62 -26.44
C TRP A 91 -10.28 -8.13 -27.38
N THR A 92 -11.23 -7.28 -27.73
CA THR A 92 -12.18 -7.57 -28.81
C THR A 92 -11.80 -6.80 -30.06
N ALA A 93 -11.93 -7.44 -31.21
CA ALA A 93 -11.77 -6.77 -32.50
C ALA A 93 -13.15 -6.33 -32.99
N THR A 94 -13.36 -5.01 -33.09
CA THR A 94 -14.57 -4.46 -33.74
C THR A 94 -14.11 -3.65 -34.95
N GLY A 95 -14.09 -4.29 -36.12
CA GLY A 95 -13.47 -3.73 -37.33
C GLY A 95 -11.94 -3.63 -37.19
N SER A 96 -11.39 -2.44 -37.47
CA SER A 96 -9.94 -2.17 -37.35
C SER A 96 -9.48 -1.77 -35.94
N LYS A 97 -10.41 -1.59 -34.99
CA LYS A 97 -10.10 -1.17 -33.62
C LYS A 97 -10.05 -2.37 -32.68
N ARG A 98 -9.04 -2.39 -31.81
CA ARG A 98 -8.97 -3.27 -30.64
C ARG A 98 -9.45 -2.50 -29.43
N GLU A 99 -10.39 -3.07 -28.69
CA GLU A 99 -10.90 -2.51 -27.45
C GLU A 99 -10.62 -3.49 -26.32
N LEU A 100 -10.04 -2.99 -25.22
CA LEU A 100 -9.92 -3.78 -24.00
C LEU A 100 -11.31 -3.87 -23.36
N CYS A 101 -11.79 -5.09 -23.22
CA CYS A 101 -13.09 -5.40 -22.65
C CYS A 101 -12.90 -6.19 -21.37
N LEU A 102 -13.88 -6.05 -20.48
CA LEU A 102 -13.92 -6.75 -19.22
C LEU A 102 -15.33 -7.29 -18.98
N TRP A 103 -15.38 -8.52 -18.50
CA TRP A 103 -16.60 -9.21 -18.10
C TRP A 103 -16.44 -9.68 -16.65
N VAL A 104 -17.50 -9.53 -15.86
CA VAL A 104 -17.52 -9.96 -14.45
C VAL A 104 -18.62 -10.99 -14.31
N ASP A 105 -18.28 -12.18 -13.81
CA ASP A 105 -19.26 -13.20 -13.48
C ASP A 105 -19.94 -12.79 -12.16
N LEU A 106 -21.09 -12.14 -12.27
CA LEU A 106 -21.82 -11.60 -11.13
C LEU A 106 -22.68 -12.67 -10.46
N ASN A 107 -23.17 -13.64 -11.23
CA ASN A 107 -24.13 -14.65 -10.80
C ASN A 107 -23.47 -15.98 -10.36
N ASP A 108 -22.15 -16.09 -10.45
CA ASP A 108 -21.33 -17.27 -10.10
C ASP A 108 -21.74 -18.54 -10.89
N ASP A 109 -22.24 -18.36 -12.11
CA ASP A 109 -22.64 -19.47 -13.00
C ASP A 109 -21.47 -20.04 -13.84
N ARG A 110 -20.30 -19.40 -13.72
CA ARG A 110 -19.04 -19.72 -14.42
C ARG A 110 -19.09 -19.50 -15.93
N ARG A 111 -20.01 -18.66 -16.40
CA ARG A 111 -20.18 -18.33 -17.81
C ARG A 111 -20.29 -16.83 -17.98
N PHE A 112 -19.33 -16.27 -18.71
CA PHE A 112 -19.43 -14.89 -19.13
C PHE A 112 -20.50 -14.73 -20.20
N ALA A 113 -21.42 -13.78 -20.02
CA ALA A 113 -22.41 -13.38 -21.00
C ALA A 113 -22.10 -12.00 -21.60
N ALA A 114 -22.68 -11.68 -22.76
CA ALA A 114 -22.40 -10.42 -23.46
C ALA A 114 -22.92 -9.19 -22.71
N ASP A 115 -23.97 -9.34 -21.92
CA ASP A 115 -24.58 -8.34 -21.04
C ASP A 115 -23.81 -8.16 -19.71
N GLU A 116 -22.95 -9.10 -19.34
CA GLU A 116 -21.96 -8.95 -18.26
C GLU A 116 -20.71 -8.16 -18.71
N ARG A 117 -20.67 -7.75 -19.99
CA ARG A 117 -19.63 -6.85 -20.49
C ARG A 117 -19.80 -5.50 -19.81
N VAL A 118 -18.81 -5.11 -19.03
CA VAL A 118 -18.79 -3.76 -18.48
C VAL A 118 -18.12 -2.83 -19.48
N LYS A 119 -18.86 -1.82 -19.94
CA LYS A 119 -18.31 -0.79 -20.82
C LYS A 119 -17.26 0.01 -20.06
N THR A 120 -16.04 0.00 -20.57
CA THR A 120 -14.97 0.84 -20.05
C THR A 120 -15.32 2.28 -20.39
N THR A 121 -15.26 3.18 -19.40
CA THR A 121 -15.17 4.61 -19.71
C THR A 121 -13.68 4.91 -19.71
N PRO A 122 -13.08 5.37 -20.82
CA PRO A 122 -11.70 5.82 -20.82
C PRO A 122 -11.60 7.05 -19.88
N GLY A 123 -11.20 6.80 -18.64
CA GLY A 123 -11.09 7.78 -17.57
C GLY A 123 -9.68 7.74 -17.00
N GLY A 124 -8.68 7.97 -17.86
CA GLY A 124 -7.28 7.95 -17.46
C GLY A 124 -6.64 6.56 -17.48
N ARG A 125 -5.92 6.23 -16.41
CA ARG A 125 -4.95 5.14 -16.32
C ARG A 125 -5.52 3.85 -15.71
N THR A 126 -6.50 4.00 -14.81
CA THR A 126 -7.23 2.93 -14.11
C THR A 126 -8.65 2.86 -14.64
N VAL A 127 -9.17 1.67 -14.87
CA VAL A 127 -10.57 1.47 -15.28
C VAL A 127 -11.39 1.06 -14.06
N LEU A 128 -12.48 1.77 -13.77
CA LEU A 128 -13.42 1.40 -12.73
C LEU A 128 -14.74 0.91 -13.29
N LEU A 129 -15.30 -0.10 -12.63
CA LEU A 129 -16.53 -0.78 -12.97
C LEU A 129 -17.43 -0.84 -11.74
N GLY A 130 -18.74 -0.79 -11.93
CA GLY A 130 -19.71 -0.82 -10.84
C GLY A 130 -20.31 0.56 -10.49
N PRO A 131 -20.95 0.68 -9.31
CA PRO A 131 -20.88 -0.26 -8.19
C PRO A 131 -21.48 -1.64 -8.51
N VAL A 132 -20.87 -2.69 -7.97
CA VAL A 132 -21.35 -4.07 -7.98
C VAL A 132 -21.87 -4.39 -6.59
N GLU A 133 -23.11 -4.86 -6.49
CA GLU A 133 -23.72 -5.25 -5.23
C GLU A 133 -23.55 -6.75 -4.99
N ARG A 134 -23.18 -7.13 -3.76
CA ARG A 134 -23.22 -8.52 -3.27
C ARG A 134 -23.69 -8.56 -1.82
N LYS A 135 -24.13 -9.74 -1.39
CA LYS A 135 -24.32 -10.02 0.03
C LYS A 135 -23.03 -10.59 0.60
N ARG A 136 -22.61 -10.07 1.75
CA ARG A 136 -21.53 -10.61 2.58
C ARG A 136 -21.91 -11.98 3.17
N PRO A 137 -20.97 -12.72 3.78
CA PRO A 137 -21.25 -13.99 4.44
C PRO A 137 -22.32 -13.89 5.54
N ASP A 138 -22.41 -12.74 6.20
CA ASP A 138 -23.40 -12.41 7.23
C ASP A 138 -24.78 -11.99 6.65
N GLY A 139 -24.89 -11.90 5.31
CA GLY A 139 -26.10 -11.52 4.59
C GLY A 139 -26.27 -10.01 4.38
N THR A 140 -25.39 -9.17 4.94
CA THR A 140 -25.45 -7.71 4.75
C THR A 140 -25.11 -7.32 3.32
N PRO A 141 -25.80 -6.34 2.73
CA PRO A 141 -25.44 -5.84 1.41
C PRO A 141 -24.12 -5.06 1.48
N ALA A 142 -23.23 -5.37 0.54
CA ALA A 142 -22.01 -4.64 0.29
C ALA A 142 -21.97 -4.21 -1.18
N ALA A 143 -21.35 -3.07 -1.44
CA ALA A 143 -21.15 -2.58 -2.79
C ALA A 143 -19.70 -2.13 -2.98
N PHE A 144 -19.10 -2.52 -4.09
CA PHE A 144 -17.72 -2.20 -4.44
C PHE A 144 -17.60 -1.83 -5.92
N PHE A 145 -16.59 -1.04 -6.25
CA PHE A 145 -16.08 -0.89 -7.59
C PHE A 145 -15.10 -2.03 -7.88
N VAL A 146 -15.13 -2.55 -9.10
CA VAL A 146 -14.06 -3.40 -9.63
C VAL A 146 -13.12 -2.51 -10.42
N ALA A 147 -11.87 -2.43 -9.99
CA ALA A 147 -10.83 -1.61 -10.56
C ALA A 147 -9.83 -2.46 -11.33
N VAL A 148 -9.47 -2.02 -12.54
CA VAL A 148 -8.34 -2.55 -13.31
C VAL A 148 -7.26 -1.49 -13.35
N THR A 149 -6.13 -1.76 -12.71
CA THR A 149 -5.01 -0.82 -12.65
C THR A 149 -4.23 -0.79 -13.96
N GLN A 150 -3.28 0.14 -14.07
CA GLN A 150 -2.36 0.19 -15.22
C GLN A 150 -1.57 -1.10 -15.44
N ALA A 151 -1.32 -1.85 -14.38
CA ALA A 151 -0.62 -3.12 -14.44
C ALA A 151 -1.52 -4.30 -14.76
N TYR A 152 -2.79 -4.04 -15.10
CA TYR A 152 -3.80 -5.07 -15.28
C TYR A 152 -4.04 -5.88 -13.98
N GLU A 153 -3.78 -5.30 -12.79
CA GLU A 153 -4.27 -5.88 -11.56
C GLU A 153 -5.76 -5.59 -11.44
N VAL A 154 -6.54 -6.59 -11.03
CA VAL A 154 -7.97 -6.42 -10.74
C VAL A 154 -8.18 -6.37 -9.24
N LYS A 155 -8.83 -5.32 -8.74
CA LYS A 155 -9.10 -5.11 -7.32
C LYS A 155 -10.55 -4.76 -7.07
N ALA A 156 -11.05 -5.10 -5.89
CA ALA A 156 -12.31 -4.56 -5.38
C ALA A 156 -12.02 -3.37 -4.47
N VAL A 157 -12.74 -2.28 -4.66
CA VAL A 157 -12.68 -1.07 -3.85
C VAL A 157 -14.07 -0.80 -3.30
N PRO A 158 -14.31 -0.75 -1.98
CA PRO A 158 -15.63 -0.52 -1.42
C PRO A 158 -16.19 0.82 -1.90
N THR A 159 -17.50 0.93 -1.97
CA THR A 159 -18.19 2.18 -2.34
C THR A 159 -18.33 3.14 -1.16
N THR A 160 -17.97 2.70 0.03
CA THR A 160 -18.02 3.48 1.26
C THR A 160 -16.74 3.28 2.06
N LEU A 161 -16.20 4.35 2.62
CA LEU A 161 -15.14 4.32 3.63
C LEU A 161 -15.67 4.89 4.94
N ARG A 162 -15.05 4.53 6.06
CA ARG A 162 -15.37 5.12 7.36
C ARG A 162 -14.27 6.06 7.76
N GLN A 163 -14.61 7.32 7.98
CA GLN A 163 -13.63 8.38 8.23
C GLN A 163 -13.96 9.22 9.47
N GLY A 164 -12.90 9.76 10.07
CA GLY A 164 -12.96 10.70 11.18
C GLY A 164 -11.76 11.63 11.16
N THR A 165 -11.59 12.40 12.23
CA THR A 165 -10.48 13.35 12.36
C THR A 165 -9.91 13.26 13.76
N ALA A 166 -8.58 13.25 13.83
CA ALA A 166 -7.81 13.29 15.07
C ALA A 166 -6.85 14.48 15.06
N VAL A 167 -6.22 14.79 16.19
CA VAL A 167 -5.21 15.85 16.28
C VAL A 167 -3.86 15.22 16.64
N PHE A 168 -2.85 15.44 15.80
CA PHE A 168 -1.46 15.03 16.04
C PHE A 168 -0.54 16.23 15.93
N ALA A 169 0.33 16.43 16.92
CA ALA A 169 1.20 17.60 16.99
C ALA A 169 0.46 18.94 16.75
N GLY A 170 -0.77 19.06 17.27
CA GLY A 170 -1.63 20.24 17.12
C GLY A 170 -2.28 20.43 15.75
N LYS A 171 -2.13 19.46 14.82
CA LYS A 171 -2.73 19.52 13.48
C LYS A 171 -3.88 18.51 13.35
N PRO A 172 -5.02 18.92 12.77
CA PRO A 172 -6.07 17.97 12.41
C PRO A 172 -5.56 17.05 11.29
N VAL A 173 -5.79 15.75 11.46
CA VAL A 173 -5.43 14.69 10.51
C VAL A 173 -6.67 13.87 10.24
N ARG A 174 -7.01 13.70 8.96
CA ARG A 174 -8.11 12.85 8.55
C ARG A 174 -7.64 11.39 8.57
N LEU A 175 -8.44 10.54 9.20
CA LEU A 175 -8.20 9.11 9.28
C LEU A 175 -9.37 8.37 8.63
N ALA A 176 -9.09 7.26 7.98
CA ALA A 176 -10.12 6.33 7.55
C ALA A 176 -9.69 4.88 7.70
N VAL A 177 -10.66 3.99 7.91
CA VAL A 177 -10.46 2.54 7.85
C VAL A 177 -11.16 2.00 6.61
N PHE A 178 -10.50 1.03 5.98
CA PHE A 178 -10.91 0.42 4.73
C PHE A 178 -10.92 -1.10 4.90
N ASP A 179 -12.12 -1.67 4.87
CA ASP A 179 -12.42 -3.12 4.81
C ASP A 179 -11.89 -3.66 3.48
N ALA A 180 -10.66 -4.19 3.48
CA ALA A 180 -9.92 -4.45 2.25
C ALA A 180 -10.22 -5.82 1.65
N ASP A 181 -10.56 -6.77 2.50
CA ASP A 181 -11.00 -8.10 2.09
C ASP A 181 -12.52 -8.19 1.95
N HIS A 182 -13.27 -7.13 2.29
CA HIS A 182 -14.71 -6.96 2.16
C HIS A 182 -15.54 -7.91 3.04
N ASN A 183 -14.94 -8.47 4.09
CA ASN A 183 -15.60 -9.45 4.95
C ASN A 183 -16.59 -8.79 5.95
N GLY A 184 -16.52 -7.46 6.11
CA GLY A 184 -17.37 -6.66 6.99
C GLY A 184 -16.82 -6.41 8.40
N ASP A 185 -15.71 -7.05 8.75
CA ASP A 185 -14.83 -6.71 9.86
C ASP A 185 -13.80 -5.68 9.35
N CYS A 186 -13.63 -4.59 10.08
CA CYS A 186 -12.67 -3.52 9.79
C CYS A 186 -11.44 -3.58 10.72
N SER A 187 -11.28 -4.67 11.47
CA SER A 187 -10.23 -4.85 12.47
C SER A 187 -9.16 -5.89 12.08
N ASP A 188 -9.19 -6.39 10.84
CA ASP A 188 -8.27 -7.41 10.38
C ASP A 188 -6.87 -6.81 10.16
N MET A 189 -5.93 -7.19 11.01
CA MET A 189 -4.57 -6.68 10.95
C MET A 189 -3.69 -7.41 9.93
N ASP A 190 -2.83 -6.68 9.22
CA ASP A 190 -1.74 -7.26 8.45
C ASP A 190 -0.63 -7.74 9.40
N LEU A 191 -0.47 -9.05 9.50
CA LEU A 191 0.59 -9.70 10.27
C LEU A 191 1.82 -10.07 9.41
N GLY A 192 1.91 -9.51 8.20
CA GLY A 192 3.06 -9.64 7.30
C GLY A 192 2.89 -10.63 6.15
N ALA A 193 1.65 -11.08 5.91
CA ALA A 193 1.26 -11.96 4.79
C ALA A 193 0.71 -11.18 3.59
N GLY A 194 0.56 -9.85 3.68
CA GLY A 194 0.04 -9.03 2.60
C GLY A 194 -1.48 -9.09 2.47
N GLY A 195 -2.16 -9.17 3.60
CA GLY A 195 -3.63 -9.16 3.71
C GLY A 195 -4.08 -8.36 4.94
N GLY A 196 -5.39 -8.27 5.15
CA GLY A 196 -6.00 -7.46 6.19
C GLY A 196 -6.43 -6.08 5.70
N ASP A 197 -7.03 -5.32 6.61
CA ASP A 197 -7.58 -4.00 6.38
C ASP A 197 -6.51 -2.93 6.27
N LEU A 198 -6.95 -1.72 5.92
CA LEU A 198 -6.06 -0.60 5.74
C LEU A 198 -6.46 0.58 6.61
N LEU A 199 -5.43 1.29 7.03
CA LEU A 199 -5.53 2.57 7.69
C LEU A 199 -5.07 3.66 6.71
N LEU A 200 -5.94 4.62 6.45
CA LEU A 200 -5.68 5.77 5.61
C LEU A 200 -5.42 6.98 6.51
N VAL A 201 -4.29 7.67 6.31
CA VAL A 201 -3.81 8.78 7.14
C VAL A 201 -3.43 9.96 6.26
N ASP A 202 -4.25 11.02 6.23
CA ASP A 202 -4.00 12.24 5.45
C ASP A 202 -3.05 13.13 6.25
N GLY A 203 -1.79 12.71 6.29
CA GLY A 203 -0.76 13.39 7.09
C GLY A 203 -0.33 14.72 6.50
N ASN A 204 -0.58 14.96 5.21
CA ASN A 204 -0.20 16.18 4.52
C ASN A 204 -1.33 17.23 4.49
N GLY A 205 -2.58 16.82 4.72
CA GLY A 205 -3.76 17.68 4.78
C GLY A 205 -4.29 18.15 3.42
N ASP A 206 -3.96 17.46 2.33
CA ASP A 206 -4.38 17.81 0.96
C ASP A 206 -5.76 17.26 0.60
N GLY A 207 -6.38 16.49 1.49
CA GLY A 207 -7.70 15.94 1.30
C GLY A 207 -7.77 14.77 0.33
N SER A 208 -6.64 14.26 -0.17
CA SER A 208 -6.52 13.06 -1.00
C SER A 208 -5.85 11.92 -0.23
N TRP A 209 -5.75 10.74 -0.85
CA TRP A 209 -5.02 9.60 -0.29
C TRP A 209 -3.94 9.16 -1.27
N ARG A 210 -2.68 9.14 -0.83
CA ARG A 210 -1.53 8.74 -1.63
C ARG A 210 -1.07 7.32 -1.30
N GLY A 211 -0.98 6.49 -2.34
CA GLY A 211 -0.42 5.14 -2.25
C GLY A 211 1.08 5.03 -2.48
N ALA A 212 1.57 3.79 -2.36
CA ALA A 212 2.95 3.43 -2.69
C ALA A 212 3.21 3.35 -4.20
N ALA A 213 2.17 3.13 -5.00
CA ALA A 213 2.27 2.93 -6.43
C ALA A 213 1.82 4.16 -7.21
N GLY A 214 2.80 4.77 -7.87
CA GLY A 214 2.65 5.94 -8.71
C GLY A 214 4.03 6.48 -9.03
N SER A 215 4.31 6.76 -10.30
CA SER A 215 5.61 7.30 -10.75
C SER A 215 5.94 8.69 -10.19
N GLN A 216 5.05 9.30 -9.39
CA GLN A 216 5.19 10.67 -8.89
C GLN A 216 4.95 10.83 -7.38
N SER A 217 4.28 9.91 -6.67
CA SER A 217 4.20 9.99 -5.20
C SER A 217 5.46 9.41 -4.58
N SER A 218 6.09 10.13 -3.66
CA SER A 218 7.17 9.56 -2.86
C SER A 218 6.58 8.58 -1.85
N ASP A 219 7.15 7.38 -1.70
CA ASP A 219 6.79 6.45 -0.61
C ASP A 219 6.94 7.10 0.78
N ALA A 220 7.71 8.18 0.86
CA ALA A 220 7.86 9.05 2.04
C ALA A 220 6.61 9.90 2.35
N GLU A 221 5.57 9.83 1.52
CA GLU A 221 4.27 10.49 1.69
C GLU A 221 3.15 9.45 1.49
N ARG A 222 3.42 8.18 1.82
CA ARG A 222 2.42 7.13 1.78
C ARG A 222 1.38 7.40 2.88
N GLU A 223 0.13 7.46 2.47
CA GLU A 223 -1.03 7.72 3.34
C GLU A 223 -1.93 6.50 3.45
N ILE A 224 -1.75 5.49 2.59
CA ILE A 224 -2.47 4.22 2.67
C ILE A 224 -1.56 3.16 3.27
N LEU A 225 -1.79 2.83 4.52
CA LEU A 225 -1.00 1.91 5.31
C LEU A 225 -1.80 0.62 5.53
N PRO A 226 -1.16 -0.56 5.56
CA PRO A 226 -1.80 -1.73 6.14
C PRO A 226 -2.20 -1.41 7.59
N LEU A 227 -3.33 -1.96 8.02
CA LEU A 227 -3.72 -1.95 9.42
C LEU A 227 -2.76 -2.87 10.18
N ALA A 228 -1.62 -2.33 10.58
CA ALA A 228 -0.56 -3.08 11.23
C ALA A 228 -0.67 -2.95 12.76
N PRO A 229 -0.06 -3.87 13.55
CA PRO A 229 -0.04 -3.76 15.00
C PRO A 229 0.62 -2.48 15.53
N LEU A 230 1.49 -1.85 14.71
CA LEU A 230 2.07 -0.54 14.97
C LEU A 230 2.02 0.33 13.71
N VAL A 231 1.56 1.57 13.88
CA VAL A 231 1.50 2.58 12.83
C VAL A 231 2.15 3.87 13.29
N GLN A 232 2.89 4.52 12.40
CA GLN A 232 3.44 5.85 12.67
C GLN A 232 2.44 6.93 12.25
N MET A 233 2.20 7.89 13.14
CA MET A 233 1.32 9.03 12.87
C MET A 233 2.13 10.27 12.44
N PRO A 234 1.48 11.33 11.93
CA PRO A 234 2.19 12.52 11.42
C PRO A 234 3.00 13.31 12.46
N ASP A 235 2.80 13.06 13.75
CA ASP A 235 3.64 13.56 14.84
C ASP A 235 4.99 12.81 14.97
N GLY A 236 5.17 11.74 14.20
CA GLY A 236 6.35 10.87 14.21
C GLY A 236 6.28 9.76 15.26
N GLU A 237 5.25 9.74 16.10
CA GLU A 237 5.07 8.74 17.16
C GLU A 237 4.40 7.47 16.66
N LEU A 238 4.60 6.38 17.40
CA LEU A 238 4.05 5.07 17.09
C LEU A 238 2.84 4.76 17.97
N TYR A 239 1.80 4.27 17.33
CA TYR A 239 0.54 3.92 17.96
C TYR A 239 0.15 2.48 17.63
N ARG A 240 -0.51 1.81 18.57
CA ARG A 240 -1.25 0.56 18.37
C ARG A 240 -2.69 0.92 18.00
N PRO A 241 -3.14 0.63 16.77
CA PRO A 241 -4.52 0.84 16.38
C PRO A 241 -5.41 -0.29 16.91
N GLU A 242 -6.51 0.07 17.54
CA GLU A 242 -7.60 -0.81 17.95
C GLU A 242 -8.85 -0.35 17.21
N VAL A 243 -9.18 -1.02 16.10
CA VAL A 243 -10.38 -0.71 15.32
C VAL A 243 -11.51 -1.60 15.82
N ARG A 244 -12.68 -1.00 16.04
CA ARG A 244 -13.89 -1.76 16.33
C ARG A 244 -14.29 -2.57 15.09
N PRO A 245 -14.74 -3.83 15.18
CA PRO A 245 -15.03 -4.64 14.00
C PRO A 245 -15.99 -4.01 12.98
N ASP A 246 -16.97 -3.22 13.42
CA ASP A 246 -17.88 -2.50 12.52
C ASP A 246 -17.26 -1.26 11.86
N GLY A 247 -16.00 -0.93 12.18
CA GLY A 247 -15.22 0.21 11.71
C GLY A 247 -15.72 1.57 12.19
N THR A 248 -16.63 1.63 13.17
CA THR A 248 -17.21 2.91 13.65
C THR A 248 -16.32 3.69 14.60
N GLU A 249 -15.26 3.06 15.10
CA GLU A 249 -14.32 3.67 16.04
C GLU A 249 -12.92 3.10 15.83
N ILE A 250 -11.91 3.95 16.00
CA ILE A 250 -10.52 3.56 16.16
C ILE A 250 -9.95 4.22 17.41
N VAL A 251 -9.28 3.43 18.24
CA VAL A 251 -8.48 3.91 19.36
C VAL A 251 -7.00 3.73 19.01
N LEU A 252 -6.25 4.81 19.06
CA LEU A 252 -4.81 4.82 18.81
C LEU A 252 -4.09 4.95 20.15
N ARG A 253 -3.53 3.84 20.65
CA ARG A 253 -2.77 3.83 21.91
C ARG A 253 -1.29 4.06 21.63
N PRO A 254 -0.66 5.09 22.22
CA PRO A 254 0.78 5.29 22.08
C PRO A 254 1.59 4.07 22.50
N TRP A 255 2.71 3.84 21.83
CA TRP A 255 3.64 2.79 22.23
C TRP A 255 4.37 3.15 23.53
N GLU A 256 4.10 2.36 24.58
CA GLU A 256 4.67 2.51 25.93
C GLU A 256 5.91 1.62 26.19
N GLY A 257 6.23 0.71 25.27
CA GLY A 257 7.36 -0.21 25.44
C GLY A 257 8.73 0.49 25.30
N SER A 258 9.80 -0.25 25.59
CA SER A 258 11.16 0.28 25.45
C SER A 258 11.47 0.70 24.02
N ARG A 259 12.29 1.74 23.88
CA ARG A 259 12.64 2.35 22.60
C ARG A 259 14.14 2.52 22.45
N GLY A 260 14.61 2.45 21.22
CA GLY A 260 15.94 2.91 20.81
C GLY A 260 15.83 3.90 19.66
N GLY A 261 16.96 4.25 19.08
CA GLY A 261 17.08 5.14 17.94
C GLY A 261 17.61 4.43 16.71
N LEU A 262 17.12 4.83 15.53
CA LEU A 262 17.74 4.54 14.24
C LEU A 262 18.24 5.84 13.63
N ARG A 263 19.56 5.96 13.49
CA ARG A 263 20.16 7.12 12.82
C ARG A 263 19.96 7.04 11.32
N LEU A 264 19.38 8.10 10.77
CA LEU A 264 19.13 8.31 9.35
C LEU A 264 20.06 9.42 8.85
N GLU A 265 20.81 9.15 7.79
CA GLU A 265 21.73 10.13 7.19
C GLU A 265 21.09 10.88 6.01
N CYS A 266 20.02 10.33 5.43
CA CYS A 266 19.32 10.90 4.29
C CYS A 266 18.23 11.88 4.72
N GLU A 267 18.01 12.93 3.93
CA GLU A 267 17.04 14.01 4.24
C GLU A 267 15.60 13.50 4.38
N LYS A 268 15.18 12.57 3.52
CA LYS A 268 13.89 11.87 3.62
C LYS A 268 14.08 10.38 3.41
N VAL A 269 13.48 9.58 4.29
CA VAL A 269 13.52 8.12 4.26
C VAL A 269 12.11 7.56 4.47
N ALA A 270 11.75 6.55 3.70
CA ALA A 270 10.67 5.63 4.03
C ALA A 270 11.23 4.21 4.20
N LEU A 271 10.81 3.52 5.27
CA LEU A 271 11.20 2.16 5.59
C LEU A 271 9.95 1.29 5.65
N ASP A 272 10.01 0.12 5.02
CA ASP A 272 9.12 -1.01 5.28
C ASP A 272 9.95 -2.06 6.04
N LEU A 273 9.58 -2.28 7.31
CA LEU A 273 10.25 -3.20 8.20
C LEU A 273 9.32 -4.37 8.52
N ALA A 274 9.84 -5.59 8.50
CA ALA A 274 9.24 -6.71 9.21
C ALA A 274 9.87 -6.83 10.60
N SER A 275 9.05 -7.03 11.63
CA SER A 275 9.48 -7.20 13.01
C SER A 275 8.71 -8.33 13.70
N GLU A 276 9.07 -8.64 14.95
CA GLU A 276 8.27 -9.50 15.83
C GLU A 276 6.88 -8.94 16.16
N HIS A 277 6.66 -7.64 15.94
CA HIS A 277 5.36 -6.97 16.07
C HIS A 277 4.60 -6.90 14.74
N GLY A 278 5.05 -7.57 13.69
CA GLY A 278 4.45 -7.48 12.36
C GLY A 278 5.12 -6.44 11.45
N PRO A 279 4.48 -6.08 10.33
CA PRO A 279 4.97 -5.05 9.41
C PRO A 279 4.93 -3.68 10.09
N LEU A 280 5.91 -2.85 9.79
CA LEU A 280 6.04 -1.49 10.31
C LEU A 280 6.54 -0.57 9.20
N TYR A 281 5.67 0.35 8.80
CA TYR A 281 6.00 1.39 7.85
C TYR A 281 6.38 2.66 8.59
N LEU A 282 7.52 3.23 8.23
CA LEU A 282 8.07 4.41 8.89
C LEU A 282 8.48 5.43 7.86
N GLN A 283 8.23 6.68 8.19
CA GLN A 283 8.72 7.84 7.50
C GLN A 283 9.61 8.63 8.46
N GLY A 284 10.74 9.06 7.95
CA GLY A 284 11.74 9.76 8.72
C GLY A 284 12.45 10.81 7.90
N ARG A 285 13.10 11.71 8.62
CA ARG A 285 14.06 12.65 8.04
C ARG A 285 15.42 12.41 8.67
N LYS A 286 16.43 13.05 8.10
CA LYS A 286 17.79 13.04 8.65
C LYS A 286 17.75 13.34 10.15
N GLY A 287 18.39 12.47 10.94
CA GLY A 287 18.30 12.54 12.40
C GLY A 287 18.19 11.16 13.03
N ILE A 288 17.48 11.08 14.15
CA ILE A 288 17.24 9.84 14.90
C ILE A 288 15.74 9.55 14.85
N LEU A 289 15.37 8.43 14.23
CA LEU A 289 14.03 7.89 14.27
C LEU A 289 13.88 7.04 15.53
N SER A 290 12.89 7.32 16.38
CA SER A 290 12.60 6.50 17.56
C SER A 290 11.84 5.24 17.15
N LEU A 291 12.28 4.07 17.61
CA LEU A 291 11.68 2.77 17.29
C LEU A 291 11.56 1.90 18.53
N PRO A 292 10.61 0.96 18.59
CA PRO A 292 10.57 -0.05 19.63
C PRO A 292 11.88 -0.84 19.65
N ALA A 293 12.36 -1.17 20.84
CA ALA A 293 13.48 -2.10 20.95
C ALA A 293 13.06 -3.46 20.36
N GLY A 294 13.91 -4.08 19.54
CA GLY A 294 13.54 -5.30 18.83
C GLY A 294 14.44 -5.62 17.65
N ARG A 295 14.07 -6.69 16.91
CA ARG A 295 14.75 -7.12 15.69
C ARG A 295 13.89 -6.80 14.47
N TYR A 296 14.54 -6.21 13.47
CA TYR A 296 13.89 -5.76 12.25
C TYR A 296 14.59 -6.32 11.02
N GLN A 297 13.80 -6.66 10.00
CA GLN A 297 14.24 -6.98 8.65
C GLN A 297 13.75 -5.87 7.72
N VAL A 298 14.66 -5.20 7.01
CA VAL A 298 14.31 -4.13 6.07
C VAL A 298 13.81 -4.76 4.78
N ARG A 299 12.49 -4.70 4.53
CA ARG A 299 11.86 -5.24 3.30
C ARG A 299 12.03 -4.28 2.13
N ARG A 300 11.80 -2.99 2.39
CA ARG A 300 11.95 -1.91 1.42
C ARG A 300 12.57 -0.69 2.09
N LEU A 301 13.46 -0.03 1.37
CA LEU A 301 14.02 1.26 1.74
C LEU A 301 13.83 2.22 0.58
N VAL A 302 13.35 3.42 0.88
CA VAL A 302 13.21 4.49 -0.09
C VAL A 302 13.92 5.69 0.47
N VAL A 303 14.98 6.09 -0.20
CA VAL A 303 15.73 7.30 0.12
C VAL A 303 15.44 8.35 -0.93
N SER A 304 15.32 9.58 -0.45
CA SER A 304 15.13 10.75 -1.31
C SER A 304 15.80 11.96 -0.71
N ASP A 305 16.31 12.80 -1.60
CA ASP A 305 16.94 14.06 -1.26
C ASP A 305 16.38 15.12 -2.23
N PRO A 306 15.82 16.22 -1.72
CA PRO A 306 15.50 17.38 -2.53
C PRO A 306 16.81 18.06 -2.98
N GLY A 307 17.46 17.52 -4.00
CA GLY A 307 18.62 18.12 -4.63
C GLY A 307 18.29 19.44 -5.35
N ARG A 308 19.31 20.24 -5.67
CA ARG A 308 19.16 21.53 -6.38
C ARG A 308 18.48 21.42 -7.76
N ASN A 309 18.55 20.26 -8.41
CA ASN A 309 18.03 20.02 -9.76
C ASN A 309 16.84 19.05 -9.79
N GLY A 310 16.14 18.89 -8.65
CA GLY A 310 14.96 18.02 -8.56
C GLY A 310 15.14 16.86 -7.59
N TYR A 311 14.09 16.05 -7.51
CA TYR A 311 13.94 14.95 -6.57
C TYR A 311 14.56 13.68 -7.15
N TRP A 312 15.58 13.11 -6.50
CA TRP A 312 15.99 11.74 -6.81
C TRP A 312 15.40 10.77 -5.79
N ARG A 313 15.06 9.56 -6.25
CA ARG A 313 14.44 8.49 -5.48
C ARG A 313 15.13 7.17 -5.82
N VAL A 314 15.55 6.43 -4.81
CA VAL A 314 16.08 5.06 -5.00
C VAL A 314 15.23 4.10 -4.18
N PRO A 315 14.26 3.40 -4.81
CA PRO A 315 13.57 2.30 -4.16
C PRO A 315 14.50 1.08 -4.13
N ILE A 316 14.72 0.52 -2.95
CA ILE A 316 15.51 -0.69 -2.75
C ILE A 316 14.59 -1.74 -2.16
N GLY A 317 14.15 -2.68 -2.98
CA GLY A 317 13.49 -3.90 -2.54
C GLY A 317 14.53 -4.99 -2.25
N PHE A 318 14.33 -5.73 -1.17
CA PHE A 318 15.24 -6.82 -0.82
C PHE A 318 14.57 -8.18 -1.03
N GLU A 319 15.28 -9.10 -1.69
CA GLU A 319 14.85 -10.49 -1.80
C GLU A 319 14.69 -11.13 -0.40
N GLN A 320 13.72 -12.04 -0.26
CA GLN A 320 13.52 -12.79 0.97
C GLN A 320 14.83 -13.50 1.38
N GLY A 321 15.20 -13.39 2.65
CA GLY A 321 16.43 -13.96 3.20
C GLY A 321 17.71 -13.14 2.94
N ARG A 322 17.68 -12.13 2.07
CA ARG A 322 18.82 -11.22 1.79
C ARG A 322 18.65 -9.81 2.33
N ALA A 323 17.46 -9.49 2.84
CA ALA A 323 17.17 -8.22 3.47
C ALA A 323 18.11 -7.92 4.67
N PRO A 324 18.63 -6.68 4.77
CA PRO A 324 19.37 -6.20 5.93
C PRO A 324 18.58 -6.42 7.21
N ARG A 325 19.29 -6.79 8.27
CA ARG A 325 18.72 -6.93 9.62
C ARG A 325 19.28 -5.84 10.52
N ILE A 326 18.40 -5.23 11.29
CA ILE A 326 18.74 -4.20 12.27
C ILE A 326 18.30 -4.70 13.65
N ARG A 327 19.10 -4.40 14.67
CA ARG A 327 18.71 -4.57 16.07
C ARG A 327 18.64 -3.18 16.70
N ILE A 328 17.49 -2.86 17.28
CA ILE A 328 17.30 -1.66 18.09
C ILE A 328 17.36 -2.10 19.55
N GLU A 329 18.32 -1.58 20.30
CA GLU A 329 18.42 -1.82 21.75
C GLU A 329 17.89 -0.61 22.51
N GLU A 330 17.34 -0.85 23.70
CA GLU A 330 16.79 0.20 24.56
C GLU A 330 17.82 1.29 24.84
N GLY A 331 17.44 2.55 24.61
CA GLY A 331 18.29 3.73 24.80
C GLY A 331 19.49 3.84 23.86
N GLN A 332 19.73 2.87 22.98
CA GLN A 332 20.85 2.89 22.04
C GLN A 332 20.44 3.38 20.67
N ILE A 333 21.42 3.90 19.91
CA ILE A 333 21.23 4.34 18.54
C ILE A 333 21.89 3.31 17.60
N ALA A 334 21.08 2.59 16.85
CA ALA A 334 21.52 1.82 15.70
C ALA A 334 21.74 2.75 14.49
N THR A 335 22.57 2.32 13.56
CA THR A 335 22.74 3.00 12.26
C THR A 335 22.40 2.02 11.16
N LEU A 336 21.50 2.40 10.26
CA LEU A 336 21.35 1.69 8.99
C LEU A 336 22.39 2.26 8.04
N GLN A 337 23.37 1.45 7.64
CA GLN A 337 24.34 1.85 6.63
C GLN A 337 23.68 1.86 5.25
N CYS A 338 22.83 2.86 5.02
CA CYS A 338 22.24 3.18 3.73
C CYS A 338 22.41 4.67 3.52
N GLY A 339 23.45 5.04 2.78
CA GLY A 339 23.84 6.43 2.63
C GLY A 339 25.02 6.57 1.68
N PRO A 340 25.35 7.79 1.26
CA PRO A 340 26.30 8.00 0.21
C PRO A 340 27.71 7.44 0.46
N PRO A 341 28.40 7.05 -0.62
CA PRO A 341 27.83 6.95 -1.95
C PRO A 341 27.38 5.51 -2.13
N PHE A 342 26.07 5.30 -2.29
CA PHE A 342 25.68 4.49 -3.43
C PHE A 342 26.43 5.10 -4.63
N ARG A 343 27.58 4.53 -5.02
CA ARG A 343 28.24 4.90 -6.27
C ARG A 343 27.47 4.19 -7.37
N THR A 344 26.42 4.84 -7.87
CA THR A 344 25.84 4.45 -9.14
C THR A 344 26.82 4.91 -10.22
N LEU A 345 27.64 3.99 -10.73
CA LEU A 345 28.41 4.22 -11.96
C LEU A 345 27.41 4.12 -13.12
N PHE A 346 27.03 5.27 -13.68
CA PHE A 346 26.33 5.29 -14.95
C PHE A 346 27.39 5.21 -16.05
N ASP A 347 27.48 4.06 -16.74
CA ASP A 347 28.13 4.01 -18.04
C ASP A 347 27.20 4.69 -19.04
N VAL A 348 27.38 6.00 -19.22
CA VAL A 348 26.74 6.73 -20.30
C VAL A 348 27.54 6.41 -21.55
N ALA A 349 27.18 5.32 -22.23
CA ALA A 349 27.56 5.18 -23.63
C ALA A 349 26.89 6.33 -24.38
N GLU A 350 27.70 7.23 -24.93
CA GLU A 350 27.22 8.22 -25.89
C GLU A 350 26.50 7.45 -27.01
N VAL A 351 25.16 7.51 -27.02
CA VAL A 351 24.39 7.05 -28.17
C VAL A 351 24.58 8.12 -29.24
N THR A 352 25.70 8.02 -29.97
CA THR A 352 25.89 8.70 -31.24
C THR A 352 25.05 7.99 -32.30
N GLY A 353 23.75 8.24 -32.24
CA GLY A 353 22.78 7.74 -33.20
C GLY A 353 21.63 8.72 -33.30
N ARG A 354 21.43 9.28 -34.51
CA ARG A 354 20.22 10.05 -34.83
C ARG A 354 19.01 9.16 -34.59
N ILE A 355 18.12 9.59 -33.71
CA ILE A 355 16.76 9.07 -33.66
C ILE A 355 16.05 9.64 -34.89
N SER A 356 15.76 8.77 -35.86
CA SER A 356 14.83 9.03 -36.97
C SER A 356 13.42 8.62 -36.58
#